data_AF-A0A2T5PFP0-F1
#
_entry.id   AF-A0A2T5PFP0-F1
#
_cell.length_a   1.000
_cell.length_b   1.000
_cell.length_c   1.000
_cell.angle_alpha   90.00
_cell.angle_beta   90.00
_cell.angle_gamma   90.00
#
_symmetry.space_group_name_H-M   'P 1'
#
loop_
_entity.id
_entity.type
_entity.pdbx_description
1 polymer ?
#
loop_
_entity_poly.entity_id
_entity_poly.type
_entity_poly.pdbx_seq_one_letter_code
_entity_poly.pdbx_strand_id
1 'polypeptide(L)' 'METENLDQTQAAPLADVELPEVWAARNGVTPDMARNWVKKAVLPSVKVGKRRMVNCVLWRQHLAELEWVS' A
#
# COMPACT_ATOMS: atom_id res chain seq x y z
N MET A 1 -34.39 3.52 -7.62
CA MET A 1 -33.11 3.22 -6.95
C MET A 1 -32.19 4.37 -7.30
N GLU A 2 -31.95 5.26 -6.35
CA GLU A 2 -30.96 6.32 -6.50
C GLU A 2 -29.59 5.64 -6.46
N THR A 3 -28.87 5.66 -7.57
CA THR A 3 -27.48 5.23 -7.60
C THR A 3 -26.70 6.23 -6.78
N GLU A 4 -26.32 5.82 -5.56
CA GLU A 4 -25.43 6.58 -4.70
C GLU A 4 -24.23 7.02 -5.55
N ASN A 5 -24.07 8.33 -5.66
CA ASN A 5 -22.96 8.95 -6.35
C ASN A 5 -21.72 8.65 -5.51
N LEU A 6 -21.12 7.47 -5.74
CA LEU A 6 -19.81 7.12 -5.20
C LEU A 6 -18.88 8.21 -5.72
N ASP A 7 -18.59 9.15 -4.83
CA ASP A 7 -17.71 10.28 -5.07
C ASP A 7 -16.48 9.70 -5.76
N GLN A 8 -16.36 9.95 -7.06
CA GLN A 8 -15.22 9.55 -7.87
C GLN A 8 -14.07 10.47 -7.44
N THR A 9 -13.63 10.31 -6.20
CA THR A 9 -12.33 10.79 -5.78
C THR A 9 -11.39 10.02 -6.66
N GLN A 10 -10.96 10.67 -7.74
CA GLN A 10 -10.12 10.11 -8.77
C GLN A 10 -8.88 9.56 -8.06
N ALA A 11 -8.87 8.25 -7.82
CA ALA A 11 -7.85 7.62 -7.03
C ALA A 11 -6.53 7.95 -7.73
N ALA A 12 -5.64 8.67 -7.03
CA ALA A 12 -4.34 9.00 -7.58
C ALA A 12 -3.69 7.71 -8.11
N PRO A 13 -2.99 7.75 -9.26
CA PRO A 13 -2.36 6.57 -9.83
C PRO A 13 -1.57 5.84 -8.76
N LEU A 14 -1.89 4.56 -8.53
CA LEU A 14 -1.22 3.76 -7.51
C LEU A 14 0.25 3.62 -7.93
N ALA A 15 1.15 4.21 -7.15
CA ALA A 15 2.57 4.08 -7.41
C ALA A 15 3.01 2.61 -7.27
N ASP A 16 4.05 2.23 -8.01
CA ASP A 16 4.68 0.92 -7.89
C ASP A 16 5.51 0.81 -6.61
N VAL A 17 6.10 1.94 -6.20
CA VAL A 17 6.87 2.08 -4.97
C VAL A 17 6.46 3.33 -4.21
N GLU A 18 6.31 3.20 -2.90
CA GLU A 18 5.95 4.32 -2.01
C GLU A 18 6.93 4.40 -0.83
N LEU A 19 7.13 5.62 -0.32
CA LEU A 19 7.75 5.78 1.00
C LEU A 19 6.83 5.16 2.06
N PRO A 20 7.37 4.53 3.12
CA PRO A 20 6.55 3.96 4.19
C PRO A 20 5.54 4.97 4.78
N GLU A 21 5.91 6.24 4.86
CA GLU A 21 5.06 7.32 5.37
C GLU A 21 3.86 7.61 4.46
N VAL A 22 4.08 7.60 3.14
CA VAL A 22 3.04 7.85 2.13
C VAL A 22 2.07 6.66 2.09
N TRP A 23 2.61 5.45 2.09
CA TRP A 23 1.82 4.23 2.17
C TRP A 23 0.99 4.18 3.45
N ALA A 24 1.59 4.58 4.59
CA ALA A 24 0.91 4.62 5.88
C ALA A 24 -0.30 5.55 5.87
N ALA A 25 -0.14 6.77 5.35
CA ALA A 25 -1.21 7.75 5.23
C ALA A 25 -2.39 7.22 4.39
N ARG A 26 -2.10 6.51 3.28
CA ARG A 26 -3.11 5.93 2.40
C ARG A 26 -3.84 4.74 3.01
N ASN A 27 -3.19 3.96 3.87
CA ASN A 27 -3.74 2.74 4.47
C ASN A 27 -4.22 2.93 5.91
N GLY A 28 -4.26 4.17 6.42
CA GLY A 28 -4.79 4.48 7.75
C GLY A 28 -3.95 3.94 8.91
N VAL A 29 -2.64 3.77 8.73
CA VAL A 29 -1.71 3.33 9.80
C VAL A 29 -0.68 4.41 10.12
N THR A 30 -0.01 4.28 11.26
CA THR A 30 1.05 5.22 11.62
C THR A 30 2.33 4.96 10.80
N PRO A 31 3.13 6.00 10.48
CA PRO A 31 4.40 5.81 9.77
C PRO A 31 5.38 4.88 10.48
N ASP A 32 5.42 4.89 11.82
CA ASP A 32 6.27 3.97 12.59
C ASP A 32 5.84 2.51 12.42
N MET A 33 4.53 2.26 12.36
CA MET A 33 4.01 0.91 12.12
C MET A 33 4.42 0.41 10.73
N ALA A 34 4.23 1.23 9.69
CA ALA A 34 4.66 0.88 8.33
C ALA A 34 6.17 0.62 8.24
N ARG A 35 7.01 1.47 8.86
CA ARG A 35 8.46 1.24 8.94
C ARG A 35 8.82 -0.06 9.65
N ASN A 36 8.14 -0.38 10.75
CA ASN A 36 8.35 -1.62 11.48
C ASN A 36 7.93 -2.85 10.67
N TRP A 37 6.83 -2.79 9.93
CA TRP A 37 6.41 -3.87 9.03
C TRP A 37 7.39 -4.09 7.88
N VAL A 38 7.93 -3.02 7.30
CA VAL A 38 9.02 -3.10 6.32
C VAL A 38 10.26 -3.78 6.92
N LYS A 39 10.66 -3.40 8.13
CA LYS A 39 11.82 -4.01 8.83
C LYS A 39 11.59 -5.49 9.15
N LYS A 40 10.36 -5.87 9.49
CA LYS A 40 9.96 -7.25 9.82
C LYS A 40 9.58 -8.08 8.59
N ALA A 41 9.72 -7.54 7.38
CA ALA A 41 9.31 -8.17 6.12
C ALA A 41 7.82 -8.57 6.05
N VAL A 42 6.96 -7.96 6.88
CA VAL A 42 5.50 -8.11 6.80
C VAL A 42 4.96 -7.35 5.59
N LEU A 43 5.51 -6.16 5.34
CA LEU A 43 5.18 -5.36 4.18
C LEU A 43 6.30 -5.51 3.12
N PRO A 44 5.99 -5.96 1.90
CA PRO A 44 7.01 -6.16 0.87
C PRO A 44 7.71 -4.85 0.56
N SER A 45 9.04 -4.90 0.45
CA SER A 45 9.85 -3.71 0.26
C SER A 45 11.02 -3.93 -0.70
N VAL A 46 11.43 -2.86 -1.38
CA VAL A 46 12.56 -2.86 -2.31
C VAL A 46 13.50 -1.71 -1.98
N LYS A 47 14.80 -1.90 -2.24
CA LYS A 47 15.80 -0.85 -2.08
C LYS A 47 15.84 -0.01 -3.36
N VAL A 48 15.56 1.28 -3.24
CA VAL A 48 15.64 2.27 -4.34
C VAL A 48 16.73 3.28 -3.97
N GLY A 49 17.90 3.13 -4.59
CA GLY A 49 19.11 3.86 -4.20
C GLY A 49 19.49 3.60 -2.73
N LYS A 50 19.43 4.64 -1.90
CA LYS A 50 19.74 4.56 -0.46
C LYS A 50 18.51 4.33 0.43
N ARG A 51 17.30 4.36 -0.12
CA ARG A 51 16.04 4.25 0.63
C ARG A 51 15.42 2.87 0.47
N ARG A 52 14.72 2.40 1.50
CA ARG A 52 13.85 1.23 1.43
C ARG A 52 12.42 1.72 1.26
N MET A 53 11.78 1.29 0.18
CA MET A 53 10.43 1.70 -0.21
C MET A 53 9.51 0.50 -0.16
N VAL A 54 8.23 0.74 0.08
CA VAL A 54 7.18 -0.28 0.01
C VAL A 54 7.00 -0.68 -1.46
N ASN A 55 7.08 -1.98 -1.76
CA ASN A 55 6.73 -2.50 -3.08
C ASN A 55 5.22 -2.69 -3.15
N CYS A 56 4.55 -1.71 -3.72
CA CYS A 56 3.09 -1.67 -3.76
C CYS A 56 2.52 -2.65 -4.80
N VAL A 57 3.29 -2.99 -5.84
CA VAL A 57 2.88 -4.02 -6.82
C VAL A 57 2.76 -5.38 -6.12
N LEU A 58 3.82 -5.79 -5.41
CA LEU A 58 3.84 -7.08 -4.72
C LEU A 58 2.82 -7.12 -3.57
N TRP A 59 2.61 -5.99 -2.89
CA TRP A 59 1.56 -5.88 -1.88
C TRP A 59 0.17 -6.11 -2.47
N ARG A 60 -0.15 -5.48 -3.60
CA ARG A 60 -1.44 -5.67 -4.29
C ARG A 60 -1.63 -7.09 -4.79
N GLN A 61 -0.57 -7.70 -5.32
CA GLN A 61 -0.59 -9.12 -5.72
C GLN A 61 -0.92 -10.02 -4.52
N HIS A 62 -0.25 -9.80 -3.39
CA HIS A 62 -0.50 -10.59 -2.18
C HIS A 62 -1.93 -10.41 -1.65
N LEU A 63 -2.45 -9.18 -1.65
CA LEU A 63 -3.85 -8.93 -1.27
C LEU A 63 -4.83 -9.62 -2.22
N ALA A 64 -4.59 -9.58 -3.53
CA ALA A 64 -5.42 -10.26 -4.51
C ALA A 64 -5.39 -11.78 -4.30
N GLU A 65 -4.23 -12.37 -3.99
CA GLU A 65 -4.14 -13.79 -3.66
C GLU A 65 -4.95 -14.14 -2.41
N LEU A 66 -4.92 -13.30 -1.37
CA LEU A 66 -5.72 -13.53 -0.16
C LEU A 66 -7.23 -13.45 -0.40
N GLU A 67 -7.69 -12.50 -1.23
CA GLU A 67 -9.11 -12.39 -1.58
C GLU A 67 -9.64 -13.62 -2.34
N TRP A 68 -8.79 -14.31 -3.09
CA TRP A 68 -9.16 -15.53 -3.81
C TRP A 68 -9.12 -16.78 -2.93
N VAL A 69 -8.44 -16.70 -1.77
CA VAL A 69 -8.33 -17.79 -0.80
C VAL A 69 -9.39 -17.65 0.32
N SER A 70 -10.15 -16.55 0.35
CA SER A 70 -11.22 -16.30 1.33
C SER A 70 -12.59 -16.87 0.94
#